data_AF-A0A955JKD0-F1
#
_entry.id   AF-A0A955JKD0-F1
#
_cell.length_a   1.000
_cell.length_b   1.000
_cell.length_c   1.000
_cell.angle_alpha   90.00
_cell.angle_beta   90.00
_cell.angle_gamma   90.00
#
_symmetry.space_group_name_H-M   'P 1'
#
loop_
_entity.id
_entity.type
_entity.pdbx_description
1 polymer ?
#
loop_
_entity_poly.entity_id
_entity_poly.type
_entity_poly.pdbx_seq_one_letter_code
_entity_poly.pdbx_strand_id
1 'polypeptide(L)' 'MAGTKAGGMAAAATNKKKYGSDFYAKIGAKGGRNGHTGGFAAGEEGRERARKFGAVGGRISRRTKKTA' A
#
# COMPACT_ATOMS: atom_id res chain seq x y z
N MET A 1 -13.75 -11.54 10.38
CA MET A 1 -14.36 -11.58 9.03
C MET A 1 -13.34 -11.05 8.02
N ALA A 2 -13.12 -11.72 6.90
CA ALA A 2 -12.19 -11.26 5.88
C ALA A 2 -12.68 -9.95 5.26
N GLY A 3 -11.76 -9.05 4.92
CA GLY A 3 -12.08 -7.76 4.29
C GLY A 3 -12.62 -6.67 5.23
N THR A 4 -12.79 -6.92 6.54
CA THR A 4 -13.22 -5.90 7.50
C THR A 4 -12.04 -5.28 8.24
N LYS A 5 -12.20 -4.02 8.72
CA LYS A 5 -11.18 -3.31 9.51
C LYS A 5 -10.74 -4.11 10.74
N ALA A 6 -11.71 -4.70 11.44
CA ALA A 6 -11.45 -5.56 12.61
C ALA A 6 -10.63 -6.82 12.23
N GLY A 7 -10.94 -7.46 11.09
CA GLY A 7 -10.17 -8.59 10.59
C GLY A 7 -8.72 -8.22 10.25
N GLY A 8 -8.51 -7.05 9.65
CA GLY A 8 -7.17 -6.53 9.35
C GLY A 8 -6.34 -6.27 10.62
N MET A 9 -6.95 -5.71 11.66
CA MET A 9 -6.28 -5.48 12.95
C MET A 9 -5.86 -6.79 13.63
N ALA A 10 -6.74 -7.81 13.63
CA ALA A 10 -6.43 -9.12 14.18
C ALA A 10 -5.29 -9.82 13.42
N ALA A 11 -5.27 -9.70 12.08
CA ALA A 11 -4.19 -10.22 11.25
C ALA A 11 -2.86 -9.50 11.54
N ALA A 12 -2.87 -8.18 11.66
CA ALA A 12 -1.68 -7.40 12.00
C ALA A 12 -1.13 -7.78 13.38
N ALA A 13 -1.98 -7.97 14.38
CA ALA A 13 -1.58 -8.44 15.71
C ALA A 13 -0.95 -9.84 15.65
N THR A 14 -1.55 -10.75 14.88
CA THR A 14 -1.03 -12.12 14.69
C THR A 14 0.32 -12.11 13.99
N ASN A 15 0.50 -11.31 12.94
CA ASN A 15 1.75 -11.20 12.21
C ASN A 15 2.87 -10.60 13.07
N LYS A 16 2.57 -9.56 13.85
CA LYS A 16 3.53 -8.97 14.80
C LYS A 16 3.94 -9.95 15.90
N LYS A 17 3.00 -10.78 16.39
CA LYS A 17 3.30 -11.83 17.38
C LYS A 17 4.17 -12.95 16.79
N LYS A 18 3.88 -13.40 15.56
CA LYS A 18 4.60 -14.51 14.90
C LYS A 18 5.99 -14.14 14.41
N TYR A 19 6.15 -12.93 13.87
CA TYR A 19 7.37 -12.52 13.16
C TYR A 19 8.12 -11.35 13.82
N GLY A 20 7.62 -10.86 14.96
CA GLY A 20 8.18 -9.74 15.70
C GLY A 20 7.60 -8.38 15.32
N SER A 21 7.83 -7.38 16.17
CA SER A 21 7.42 -5.98 15.96
C SER A 21 7.93 -5.40 14.65
N ASP A 22 9.12 -5.84 14.22
CA ASP A 22 9.82 -5.29 13.07
C ASP A 22 9.41 -5.91 11.74
N PHE A 23 8.44 -6.85 11.74
CA PHE A 23 8.03 -7.59 10.56
C PHE A 23 7.72 -6.69 9.36
N TYR A 24 6.86 -5.69 9.56
CA TYR A 24 6.50 -4.74 8.50
C TYR A 24 7.65 -3.78 8.14
N ALA A 25 8.47 -3.39 9.12
CA ALA A 25 9.63 -2.51 8.88
C ALA A 25 10.68 -3.20 7.98
N LYS A 26 10.97 -4.48 8.24
CA LYS A 26 11.89 -5.29 7.43
C LYS A 26 11.40 -5.47 5.99
N ILE A 27 10.09 -5.68 5.80
CA ILE A 27 9.48 -5.78 4.47
C ILE A 27 9.59 -4.44 3.72
N GLY A 28 9.24 -3.34 4.38
CA GLY A 28 9.35 -1.99 3.82
C GLY A 28 10.78 -1.64 3.41
N ALA A 29 11.76 -1.95 4.26
CA ALA A 29 13.18 -1.70 3.97
C ALA A 29 13.69 -2.51 2.77
N LYS A 30 13.32 -3.80 2.67
CA LYS A 30 13.66 -4.63 1.50
C LYS A 30 13.03 -4.08 0.22
N GLY A 31 11.75 -3.69 0.28
CA GLY A 31 11.04 -3.09 -0.86
C GLY A 31 11.67 -1.77 -1.30
N GLY A 32 12.04 -0.91 -0.35
CA GLY A 32 12.71 0.36 -0.64
C GLY A 32 14.09 0.18 -1.28
N ARG A 33 14.89 -0.78 -0.79
CA ARG A 33 16.22 -1.07 -1.36
C ARG A 33 16.15 -1.64 -2.78
N ASN A 34 15.14 -2.45 -3.08
CA ASN A 34 14.95 -3.06 -4.41
C ASN A 34 14.22 -2.11 -5.39
N GLY A 35 13.63 -1.03 -4.90
CA GLY A 35 12.94 -0.04 -5.70
C GLY A 35 13.91 0.93 -6.39
N HIS A 36 14.49 0.53 -7.52
CA HIS A 36 15.47 1.36 -8.25
C HIS A 36 14.84 2.43 -9.13
N THR A 37 13.52 2.36 -9.39
CA THR A 37 12.86 3.23 -10.37
C THR A 37 12.56 4.64 -9.86
N GLY A 38 13.00 5.03 -8.66
CA GLY A 38 12.63 6.30 -8.05
C GLY A 38 11.15 6.29 -7.61
N GLY A 39 10.86 6.71 -6.38
CA GLY A 39 9.47 6.76 -5.91
C GLY A 39 8.64 7.80 -6.65
N PHE A 40 7.37 7.92 -6.27
CA PHE A 40 6.50 9.02 -6.74
C PHE A 40 7.02 10.43 -6.36
N ALA A 41 7.96 10.51 -5.43
CA ALA A 41 8.64 11.74 -5.02
C ALA A 41 9.99 11.97 -5.73
N ALA A 42 10.36 11.14 -6.70
CA ALA A 42 11.63 11.26 -7.42
C ALA A 42 11.57 12.35 -8.51
N GLY A 43 11.52 13.62 -8.09
CA GLY A 43 11.56 14.77 -8.99
C GLY A 43 10.45 14.75 -10.06
N GLU A 44 10.79 15.17 -11.27
CA GLU A 44 9.85 15.33 -12.38
C GLU A 44 9.28 13.98 -12.86
N GLU A 45 10.14 12.97 -13.01
CA GLU A 45 9.80 11.59 -13.39
C GLU A 45 8.86 10.92 -12.37
N GLY A 46 9.13 11.11 -11.07
CA GLY A 46 8.29 10.61 -9.99
C GLY A 46 6.89 11.26 -9.99
N ARG A 47 6.84 12.58 -10.26
CA ARG A 47 5.59 13.33 -10.33
C ARG A 47 4.74 12.91 -11.53
N GLU A 48 5.35 12.68 -12.69
CA GLU A 48 4.63 12.18 -13.86
C GLU A 48 4.07 10.77 -13.61
N ARG A 49 4.86 9.91 -12.97
CA ARG A 49 4.41 8.59 -12.51
C ARG A 49 3.23 8.69 -11.56
N ALA A 50 3.30 9.59 -10.57
CA ALA A 50 2.22 9.80 -9.60
C ALA A 50 0.93 10.23 -10.30
N ARG A 51 1.05 11.12 -11.28
CA ARG A 51 -0.08 11.58 -12.09
C ARG A 51 -0.73 10.44 -12.87
N LYS A 52 0.07 9.67 -13.62
CA LYS A 52 -0.41 8.55 -14.45
C LYS A 52 -1.10 7.47 -13.60
N PHE A 53 -0.41 6.95 -12.59
CA PHE A 53 -0.93 5.85 -11.77
C PHE A 53 -2.01 6.32 -10.78
N GLY A 54 -1.94 7.55 -10.28
CA GLY A 54 -3.00 8.15 -9.47
C GLY A 54 -4.32 8.29 -10.22
N ALA A 55 -4.28 8.71 -11.50
CA ALA A 55 -5.46 8.78 -12.34
C ALA A 55 -6.08 7.40 -12.61
N VAL A 56 -5.25 6.38 -12.89
CA VAL A 56 -5.70 5.00 -13.07
C VAL A 56 -6.34 4.47 -11.79
N GLY A 57 -5.66 4.62 -10.64
CA GLY A 57 -6.16 4.21 -9.34
C GLY A 57 -7.50 4.87 -9.01
N GLY A 58 -7.62 6.18 -9.19
CA GLY A 58 -8.87 6.92 -8.98
C GLY A 58 -9.98 6.55 -9.97
N ARG A 59 -9.65 6.13 -11.20
CA ARG A 59 -10.66 5.64 -12.17
C ARG A 59 -11.17 4.25 -11.79
N ILE A 60 -10.27 3.34 -11.38
CA ILE A 60 -10.61 1.97 -10.96
C ILE A 60 -11.34 1.98 -9.62
N SER A 61 -10.91 2.83 -8.68
CA SER A 61 -11.48 2.91 -7.33
C SER A 61 -12.83 3.63 -7.28
N ARG A 62 -13.20 4.38 -8.33
CA ARG A 62 -14.54 4.94 -8.55
C ARG A 62 -15.57 3.85 -8.87
N ARG A 63 -15.57 2.76 -8.10
CA ARG A 63 -16.77 1.94 -7.94
C ARG A 63 -17.85 2.89 -7.46
N THR A 64 -18.85 3.09 -8.31
CA THR A 64 -20.09 3.76 -7.94
C THR A 64 -20.53 3.18 -6.60
N LYS A 65 -20.74 4.04 -5.60
CA LYS A 65 -21.44 3.64 -4.38
C LYS A 65 -22.73 3.00 -4.87
N LYS A 66 -22.90 1.69 -4.71
CA LYS A 66 -24.20 1.06 -4.94
C LYS A 66 -25.08 1.63 -3.83
N THR A 67 -25.91 2.62 -4.16
CA THR A 67 -26.94 3.10 -3.25
C THR A 67 -27.78 1.87 -2.89
N ALA A 68 -27.91 1.61 -1.60
CA ALA A 68 -28.75 0.54 -1.08
C ALA A 68 -30.23 0.84 -1.41
#